data_AF-A0A940DDU6-F1
#
_entry.id   AF-A0A940DDU6-F1
#
_cell.length_a   1.000
_cell.length_b   1.000
_cell.length_c   1.000
_cell.angle_alpha   90.00
_cell.angle_beta   90.00
_cell.angle_gamma   90.00
#
_symmetry.space_group_name_H-M   'P 1'
#
loop_
_entity.id
_entity.type
_entity.pdbx_description
1 polymer ?
#
loop_
_entity_poly.entity_id
_entity_poly.type
_entity_poly.pdbx_seq_one_letter_code
_entity_poly.pdbx_strand_id
1 'polypeptide(L)'
;MKNSWEGLLDLFELPSNLRKRTVLEVWQRFPTGHPKYRDLYYLYNSIKELFYSKDKFILAWFEEVNNSPGFSYLKTKIICRENISFIRNMWDELAGLYILFLPSNFKGDTLGIGDEDTIIGEVLCKNRKLLLKTPDGQELLLIYIDDNKTI
;
A
#
# COMPACT_ATOMS: atom_id res chain seq x y z
N MET A 1 -14.49 -11.95 14.84
CA MET A 1 -13.94 -12.63 13.64
C MET A 1 -12.55 -12.06 13.44
N LYS A 2 -11.50 -12.90 13.42
CA LYS A 2 -10.14 -12.44 13.06
C LYS A 2 -10.19 -11.93 11.62
N ASN A 3 -9.58 -10.78 11.32
CA ASN A 3 -9.39 -10.33 9.94
C ASN A 3 -8.70 -11.46 9.16
N SER A 4 -9.25 -11.85 8.01
CA SER A 4 -8.70 -12.91 7.15
C SER A 4 -7.27 -12.61 6.68
N TRP A 5 -6.88 -11.33 6.75
CA TRP A 5 -5.59 -10.82 6.33
C TRP A 5 -4.53 -10.79 7.44
N GLU A 6 -4.82 -11.19 8.68
CA GLU A 6 -3.81 -11.18 9.76
C GLU A 6 -2.57 -12.03 9.42
N GLY A 7 -2.73 -13.11 8.65
CA GLY A 7 -1.62 -13.93 8.18
C GLY A 7 -0.68 -13.22 7.20
N LEU A 8 -1.14 -12.14 6.54
CA LEU A 8 -0.32 -11.33 5.64
C LEU A 8 0.83 -10.65 6.40
N LEU A 9 0.61 -10.27 7.66
CA LEU A 9 1.64 -9.63 8.48
C LEU A 9 2.84 -10.54 8.76
N ASP A 10 2.66 -11.86 8.66
CA ASP A 10 3.76 -12.82 8.84
C ASP A 10 4.63 -12.94 7.58
N LEU A 11 4.12 -12.51 6.40
CA LEU A 11 4.85 -12.47 5.14
C LEU A 11 5.75 -11.24 5.01
N PHE A 12 5.43 -10.14 5.69
CA PHE A 12 6.17 -8.88 5.60
C PHE A 12 7.56 -8.89 6.28
N GLU A 13 8.02 -10.04 6.76
CA GLU A 13 9.33 -10.23 7.42
C GLU A 13 9.68 -9.15 8.46
N LEU A 14 8.68 -8.61 9.16
CA LEU A 14 8.88 -7.51 10.09
C LEU A 14 9.73 -7.96 11.28
N PRO A 15 10.66 -7.10 11.77
CA PRO A 15 11.36 -7.35 13.02
C PRO A 15 10.38 -7.67 14.15
N SER A 16 10.67 -8.67 14.98
CA SER A 16 9.72 -9.21 15.98
C SER A 16 9.09 -8.13 16.89
N ASN A 17 9.88 -7.11 17.27
CA ASN A 17 9.40 -5.98 18.05
C ASN A 17 8.38 -5.10 17.30
N LEU A 18 8.54 -4.91 15.99
CA LEU A 18 7.59 -4.17 15.16
C LEU A 18 6.37 -5.01 14.82
N ARG A 19 6.56 -6.30 14.52
CA ARG A 19 5.47 -7.24 14.20
C ARG A 19 4.40 -7.27 15.28
N LYS A 20 4.79 -7.29 16.57
CA LYS A 20 3.87 -7.28 17.73
C LYS A 20 3.05 -5.98 17.86
N ARG A 21 3.57 -4.88 17.33
CA ARG A 21 2.95 -3.55 17.38
C ARG A 21 2.20 -3.21 16.08
N THR A 22 2.37 -4.02 15.05
CA THR A 22 1.73 -3.81 13.76
C THR A 22 0.26 -4.19 13.84
N VAL A 23 -0.58 -3.32 13.32
CA VAL A 23 -2.02 -3.48 13.21
C VAL A 23 -2.39 -3.50 11.74
N LEU A 24 -3.29 -4.39 11.37
CA LEU A 24 -3.90 -4.48 10.05
C LEU A 24 -5.42 -4.39 10.20
N GLU A 25 -6.02 -3.47 9.47
CA GLU A 25 -7.47 -3.34 9.40
C GLU A 25 -7.95 -3.14 7.96
N VAL A 26 -9.13 -3.69 7.64
CA VAL A 26 -9.82 -3.36 6.40
C VAL A 26 -10.35 -1.94 6.53
N TRP A 27 -9.76 -1.02 5.78
CA TRP A 27 -10.05 0.41 5.85
C TRP A 27 -11.23 0.79 4.95
N GLN A 28 -11.26 0.26 3.73
CA GLN A 28 -12.35 0.50 2.79
C GLN A 28 -12.56 -0.71 1.89
N ARG A 29 -13.80 -0.94 1.49
CA ARG A 29 -14.17 -1.93 0.47
C ARG A 29 -14.60 -1.26 -0.83
N PHE A 30 -14.26 -1.88 -1.95
CA PHE A 30 -14.65 -1.48 -3.28
C PHE A 30 -15.62 -2.51 -3.87
N PRO A 31 -16.59 -2.05 -4.68
CA PRO A 31 -17.44 -2.97 -5.44
C PRO A 31 -16.59 -3.79 -6.41
N THR A 32 -17.09 -4.96 -6.79
CA THR A 32 -16.47 -5.78 -7.84
C THR A 32 -16.42 -5.04 -9.17
N GLY A 33 -15.32 -5.19 -9.89
CA GLY A 33 -15.07 -4.54 -11.18
C GLY A 33 -14.36 -3.20 -11.07
N HIS A 34 -14.40 -2.41 -12.14
CA HIS A 34 -13.67 -1.15 -12.21
C HIS A 34 -14.24 -0.11 -11.23
N PRO A 35 -13.41 0.55 -10.40
CA PRO A 35 -13.87 1.63 -9.55
C PRO A 35 -14.37 2.81 -10.39
N LYS A 36 -15.50 3.39 -10.00
CA LYS A 36 -16.03 4.58 -10.68
C LYS A 36 -15.18 5.79 -10.29
N TYR A 37 -15.09 6.79 -11.17
CA TYR A 37 -14.37 8.03 -10.87
C TYR A 37 -14.80 8.67 -9.56
N ARG A 38 -16.10 8.63 -9.23
CA ARG A 38 -16.64 9.13 -7.97
C ARG A 38 -15.97 8.46 -6.76
N ASP A 39 -15.84 7.13 -6.79
CA ASP A 39 -15.21 6.36 -5.71
C ASP A 39 -13.72 6.69 -5.59
N LEU A 40 -13.04 6.89 -6.72
CA LEU A 40 -11.63 7.30 -6.74
C LEU A 40 -11.39 8.72 -6.23
N TYR A 41 -12.31 9.67 -6.49
CA TYR A 41 -12.24 11.00 -5.90
C TYR A 41 -12.43 10.97 -4.38
N TYR A 42 -13.34 10.13 -3.88
CA TYR A 42 -13.47 9.91 -2.43
C TYR A 42 -12.20 9.30 -1.85
N LEU A 43 -11.68 8.24 -2.48
CA LEU A 43 -10.42 7.62 -2.09
C LEU A 43 -9.28 8.64 -2.02
N TYR A 44 -9.13 9.48 -3.04
CA TYR A 44 -8.11 10.51 -3.09
C TYR A 44 -8.20 11.48 -1.90
N ASN A 45 -9.40 11.97 -1.58
CA ASN A 45 -9.60 12.88 -0.45
C ASN A 45 -9.29 12.17 0.87
N SER A 46 -9.76 10.94 1.04
CA SER A 46 -9.55 10.17 2.27
C SER A 46 -8.08 9.78 2.48
N ILE A 47 -7.31 9.48 1.43
CA ILE A 47 -5.86 9.24 1.53
C ILE A 47 -5.13 10.51 1.97
N LYS A 48 -5.51 11.68 1.43
CA LYS A 48 -4.91 12.95 1.86
C LYS A 48 -5.12 13.20 3.34
N GLU A 49 -6.32 12.95 3.84
CA GLU A 49 -6.66 13.07 5.26
C GLU A 49 -5.87 12.06 6.09
N LEU A 50 -5.81 10.80 5.67
CA LEU A 50 -5.08 9.73 6.35
C LEU A 50 -3.58 10.06 6.55
N PHE A 51 -2.95 10.67 5.55
CA PHE A 51 -1.53 11.01 5.56
C PHE A 51 -1.24 12.49 5.86
N TYR A 52 -2.23 13.28 6.26
CA TYR A 52 -2.10 14.73 6.47
C TYR A 52 -1.38 15.47 5.32
N SER A 53 -1.63 15.02 4.08
CA SER A 53 -0.92 15.51 2.90
C SER A 53 -1.72 16.59 2.20
N LYS A 54 -1.06 17.73 1.88
CA LYS A 54 -1.74 18.94 1.38
C LYS A 54 -2.57 18.69 0.12
N ASP A 55 -2.01 18.06 -0.93
CA ASP A 55 -2.73 17.78 -2.20
C ASP A 55 -2.15 16.63 -3.04
N LYS A 56 -1.29 15.79 -2.45
CA LYS A 56 -0.65 14.72 -3.20
C LYS A 56 -0.28 13.55 -2.30
N PHE A 57 -0.18 12.38 -2.89
CA PHE A 57 0.36 11.17 -2.28
C PHE A 57 1.19 10.42 -3.32
N ILE A 58 1.86 9.35 -2.90
CA ILE A 58 2.59 8.46 -3.78
C ILE A 58 1.75 7.20 -4.00
N LEU A 59 1.54 6.83 -5.26
CA LEU A 59 1.12 5.50 -5.64
C LEU A 59 2.37 4.69 -5.94
N ALA A 60 2.48 3.49 -5.36
CA ALA A 60 3.61 2.61 -5.60
C ALA A 60 3.14 1.19 -5.97
N TRP A 61 3.92 0.53 -6.82
CA TRP A 61 3.65 -0.81 -7.31
C TRP A 61 4.96 -1.56 -7.58
N PHE A 62 4.87 -2.87 -7.75
CA PHE A 62 6.00 -3.75 -7.93
C PHE A 62 6.24 -3.97 -9.43
N GLU A 63 7.50 -3.86 -9.84
CA GLU A 63 7.92 -4.21 -11.20
C GLU A 63 9.01 -5.27 -11.09
N GLU A 64 8.82 -6.40 -11.78
CA GLU A 64 9.77 -7.50 -11.77
C GLU A 64 11.11 -7.07 -12.36
N VAL A 65 12.19 -7.59 -11.78
CA VAL A 65 13.54 -7.38 -12.29
C VAL A 65 13.78 -8.31 -13.48
N ASN A 66 14.19 -7.72 -14.60
CA ASN A 66 14.57 -8.48 -15.78
C ASN A 66 15.61 -9.56 -15.45
N ASN A 67 15.32 -10.80 -15.85
CA ASN A 67 16.16 -11.98 -15.61
C ASN A 67 16.27 -12.42 -14.13
N SER A 68 15.36 -12.00 -13.25
CA SER A 68 15.29 -12.49 -11.87
C SER A 68 13.83 -12.70 -11.44
N PRO A 69 13.19 -13.80 -11.88
CA PRO A 69 11.81 -14.09 -11.53
C PRO A 69 11.59 -14.14 -10.02
N GLY A 70 10.49 -13.55 -9.55
CA GLY A 70 10.16 -13.48 -8.12
C GLY A 70 10.88 -12.36 -7.36
N PHE A 71 11.71 -11.56 -8.03
CA PHE A 71 12.31 -10.35 -7.46
C PHE A 71 11.75 -9.12 -8.16
N SER A 72 11.29 -8.18 -7.36
CA SER A 72 10.70 -6.92 -7.82
C SER A 72 11.42 -5.73 -7.22
N TYR A 73 11.20 -4.56 -7.80
CA TYR A 73 11.55 -3.28 -7.20
C TYR A 73 10.32 -2.40 -7.11
N LEU A 74 10.33 -1.45 -6.18
CA LEU A 74 9.20 -0.55 -5.97
C LEU A 74 9.26 0.63 -6.95
N LYS A 75 8.30 0.68 -7.88
CA LYS A 75 8.08 1.83 -8.75
C LYS A 75 7.07 2.77 -8.11
N THR A 76 7.26 4.07 -8.32
CA THR A 76 6.44 5.10 -7.67
C THR A 76 6.00 6.17 -8.65
N LYS A 77 4.84 6.77 -8.36
CA LYS A 77 4.34 7.98 -9.03
C LYS A 77 3.66 8.89 -8.02
N ILE A 78 3.98 10.18 -8.10
CA ILE A 78 3.24 11.20 -7.36
C ILE A 78 1.87 11.39 -8.03
N ILE A 79 0.82 11.30 -7.22
CA ILE A 79 -0.57 11.47 -7.63
C ILE A 79 -1.10 12.78 -7.04
N CYS A 80 -1.58 13.65 -7.91
CA CYS A 80 -2.43 14.79 -7.59
C CYS A 80 -3.83 14.59 -8.20
N ARG A 81 -4.74 15.54 -7.94
CA ARG A 81 -6.17 15.43 -8.29
C ARG A 81 -6.40 15.23 -9.79
N GLU A 82 -5.50 15.72 -10.63
CA GLU A 82 -5.55 15.59 -12.09
C GLU A 82 -5.20 14.17 -12.55
N ASN A 83 -4.60 13.35 -11.68
CA ASN A 83 -4.14 12.00 -11.99
C ASN A 83 -5.13 10.90 -11.55
N ILE A 84 -6.39 11.24 -11.25
CA ILE A 84 -7.37 10.23 -10.82
C ILE A 84 -7.60 9.15 -11.87
N SER A 85 -7.55 9.51 -13.16
CA SER A 85 -7.60 8.54 -14.26
C SER A 85 -6.42 7.57 -14.23
N PHE A 86 -5.25 8.01 -13.77
CA PHE A 86 -4.09 7.14 -13.61
C PHE A 86 -4.34 6.08 -12.53
N ILE A 87 -4.92 6.44 -11.38
CA ILE A 87 -5.28 5.47 -10.34
C ILE A 87 -6.22 4.41 -10.91
N ARG A 88 -7.22 4.83 -11.70
CA ARG A 88 -8.16 3.91 -12.35
C ARG A 88 -7.44 2.91 -13.24
N ASN A 89 -6.59 3.40 -14.16
CA ASN A 89 -5.84 2.54 -15.08
C ASN A 89 -4.93 1.55 -14.33
N MET A 90 -4.21 2.02 -13.30
CA MET A 90 -3.35 1.16 -12.50
C MET A 90 -4.13 0.11 -11.71
N TRP A 91 -5.37 0.41 -11.30
CA TRP A 91 -6.23 -0.56 -10.63
C TRP A 91 -6.51 -1.79 -11.51
N ASP A 92 -6.60 -1.56 -12.83
CA ASP A 92 -6.94 -2.56 -13.84
C ASP A 92 -5.69 -3.27 -14.36
N GLU A 93 -4.65 -2.50 -14.70
CA GLU A 93 -3.36 -3.01 -15.18
C GLU A 93 -2.67 -3.89 -14.14
N LEU A 94 -2.87 -3.59 -12.85
CA LEU A 94 -2.33 -4.34 -11.71
C LEU A 94 -3.41 -5.17 -11.00
N ALA A 95 -4.41 -5.66 -11.75
CA ALA A 95 -5.33 -6.67 -11.23
C ALA A 95 -4.56 -7.93 -10.83
N GLY A 96 -4.81 -8.45 -9.63
CA GLY A 96 -4.03 -9.57 -9.07
C GLY A 96 -2.72 -9.19 -8.40
N LEU A 97 -2.36 -7.89 -8.35
CA LEU A 97 -1.16 -7.39 -7.68
C LEU A 97 -1.49 -6.40 -6.56
N TYR A 98 -0.54 -6.21 -5.66
CA TYR A 98 -0.60 -5.17 -4.63
C TYR A 98 -0.36 -3.77 -5.22
N ILE A 99 -1.04 -2.78 -4.65
CA ILE A 99 -0.75 -1.36 -4.89
C ILE A 99 -0.65 -0.67 -3.53
N LEU A 100 0.37 0.16 -3.34
CA LEU A 100 0.56 0.93 -2.11
C LEU A 100 0.21 2.39 -2.32
N PHE A 101 -0.44 2.98 -1.33
CA PHE A 101 -0.61 4.43 -1.20
C PHE A 101 0.21 4.91 -0.01
N LEU A 102 1.08 5.90 -0.27
CA LEU A 102 2.11 6.37 0.64
C LEU A 102 2.06 7.91 0.75
N PRO A 103 2.52 8.51 1.86
CA PRO A 103 2.57 9.95 2.00
C PRO A 103 3.55 10.55 1.00
N SER A 104 3.30 11.80 0.60
CA SER A 104 4.07 12.46 -0.47
C SER A 104 5.55 12.74 -0.16
N ASN A 105 5.96 12.57 1.10
CA ASN A 105 7.33 12.72 1.56
C ASN A 105 8.07 11.38 1.69
N PHE A 106 7.44 10.26 1.34
CA PHE A 106 8.09 8.96 1.35
C PHE A 106 9.28 8.92 0.39
N LYS A 107 10.39 8.36 0.84
CA LYS A 107 11.64 8.21 0.08
C LYS A 107 11.96 6.72 -0.08
N GLY A 108 11.64 6.20 -1.26
CA GLY A 108 11.83 4.78 -1.62
C GLY A 108 13.15 4.49 -2.34
N ASP A 109 13.99 5.51 -2.57
CA ASP A 109 15.30 5.44 -3.25
C ASP A 109 16.31 4.49 -2.57
N THR A 110 16.05 4.13 -1.33
CA THR A 110 16.86 3.20 -0.53
C THR A 110 16.21 1.84 -0.34
N LEU A 111 15.09 1.56 -1.03
CA LEU A 111 14.51 0.21 -1.05
C LEU A 111 15.26 -0.62 -2.09
N GLY A 112 15.58 -1.85 -1.71
CA GLY A 112 16.31 -2.78 -2.57
C GLY A 112 15.42 -3.48 -3.59
N ILE A 113 15.96 -4.58 -4.10
CA ILE A 113 15.24 -5.59 -4.87
C ILE A 113 14.91 -6.73 -3.91
N GLY A 114 13.70 -7.27 -3.98
CA GLY A 114 13.23 -8.33 -3.09
C GLY A 114 11.90 -8.92 -3.57
N ASP A 115 11.39 -9.91 -2.84
CA ASP A 115 10.00 -10.32 -3.00
C ASP A 115 9.06 -9.17 -2.55
N GLU A 116 7.84 -9.16 -3.08
CA GLU A 116 6.90 -8.06 -2.85
C GLU A 116 6.55 -7.89 -1.37
N ASP A 117 6.35 -9.00 -0.64
CA ASP A 117 5.95 -8.97 0.76
C ASP A 117 7.06 -8.38 1.65
N THR A 118 8.32 -8.77 1.43
CA THR A 118 9.49 -8.19 2.11
C THR A 118 9.61 -6.69 1.83
N ILE A 119 9.42 -6.26 0.57
CA ILE A 119 9.47 -4.84 0.23
C ILE A 119 8.34 -4.07 0.94
N ILE A 120 7.13 -4.64 1.05
CA ILE A 120 6.04 -4.03 1.83
C ILE A 120 6.45 -3.87 3.29
N GLY A 121 7.10 -4.89 3.86
CA GLY A 121 7.70 -4.84 5.19
C GLY A 121 8.69 -3.70 5.39
N GLU A 122 9.62 -3.53 4.44
CA GLU A 122 10.60 -2.44 4.46
C GLU A 122 9.92 -1.05 4.37
N VAL A 123 8.92 -0.92 3.49
CA VAL A 123 8.11 0.31 3.36
C VAL A 123 7.43 0.63 4.69
N LEU A 124 6.84 -0.38 5.35
CA LEU A 124 6.19 -0.20 6.64
C LEU A 124 7.19 0.19 7.74
N CYS A 125 8.39 -0.39 7.74
CA CYS A 125 9.44 -0.04 8.69
C CYS A 125 9.88 1.42 8.54
N LYS A 126 10.01 1.91 7.30
CA LYS A 126 10.40 3.30 7.00
C LYS A 126 9.28 4.29 7.26
N ASN A 127 8.05 3.97 6.87
CA ASN A 127 6.94 4.91 6.88
C ASN A 127 5.97 4.77 8.06
N ARG A 128 6.09 3.68 8.84
CA ARG A 128 5.23 3.30 9.98
C ARG A 128 3.75 3.08 9.68
N LYS A 129 3.27 3.49 8.51
CA LYS A 129 1.88 3.40 8.09
C LYS A 129 1.82 3.32 6.57
N LEU A 130 0.95 2.51 6.01
CA LEU A 130 0.67 2.48 4.58
C LEU A 130 -0.77 2.02 4.34
N LEU A 131 -1.29 2.34 3.16
CA LEU A 131 -2.57 1.80 2.69
C LEU A 131 -2.27 0.89 1.50
N LEU A 132 -2.79 -0.34 1.54
CA LEU A 132 -2.49 -1.40 0.58
C LEU A 132 -3.77 -1.86 -0.10
N LYS A 133 -3.82 -1.84 -1.42
CA LYS A 133 -4.85 -2.51 -2.22
C LYS A 133 -4.52 -3.98 -2.32
N THR A 134 -5.49 -4.82 -1.96
CA THR A 134 -5.38 -6.29 -2.05
C THR A 134 -5.34 -6.76 -3.51
N PRO A 135 -4.78 -7.94 -3.81
CA PRO A 135 -4.70 -8.47 -5.18
C PRO A 135 -6.06 -8.56 -5.87
N ASP A 136 -7.10 -8.95 -5.13
CA ASP A 136 -8.49 -9.06 -5.60
C ASP A 136 -9.14 -7.71 -5.96
N GLY A 137 -8.54 -6.58 -5.59
CA GLY A 137 -9.02 -5.23 -5.89
C GLY A 137 -10.24 -4.79 -5.10
N GLN A 138 -10.69 -5.55 -4.12
CA GLN A 138 -11.92 -5.29 -3.39
C GLN A 138 -11.70 -4.67 -2.03
N GLU A 139 -10.49 -4.74 -1.47
CA GLU A 139 -10.20 -4.21 -0.14
C GLU A 139 -8.96 -3.31 -0.16
N LEU A 140 -9.05 -2.25 0.64
CA LEU A 140 -7.90 -1.45 1.04
C LEU A 140 -7.61 -1.75 2.49
N LEU A 141 -6.39 -2.20 2.77
CA LEU A 141 -5.89 -2.52 4.09
C LEU A 141 -5.07 -1.34 4.61
N LEU A 142 -5.46 -0.79 5.76
CA LEU A 142 -4.61 0.13 6.51
C LEU A 142 -3.69 -0.71 7.40
N ILE A 143 -2.39 -0.56 7.19
CA ILE A 143 -1.37 -1.24 7.98
C ILE A 143 -0.53 -0.18 8.67
N TYR A 144 -0.39 -0.27 9.99
CA TYR A 144 0.41 0.70 10.75
C TYR A 144 1.05 0.09 11.99
N ILE A 145 2.15 0.69 12.42
CA ILE A 145 2.84 0.35 13.66
C ILE A 145 2.25 1.25 14.75
N ASP A 146 1.61 0.62 15.75
CA ASP A 146 1.07 1.32 16.91
C ASP A 146 2.20 1.64 17.89
N ASP A 147 2.64 2.90 17.88
CA ASP A 147 3.74 3.31 18.73
C ASP A 147 3.40 3.31 20.22
N ASN A 148 2.12 3.31 20.58
CA ASN A 148 1.63 3.35 21.95
C ASN A 148 1.45 1.97 22.59
N LYS A 149 1.59 0.89 21.83
CA LYS A 149 1.66 -0.47 22.38
C LYS A 149 3.03 -0.70 23.00
N THR A 150 3.13 -0.47 24.31
CA THR A 150 4.28 -0.87 25.13
C THR A 150 4.30 -2.40 25.24
N ILE A 151 5.48 -3.00 25.02
CA ILE A 151 5.74 -4.44 25.20
C ILE A 151 6.03 -4.72 26.67
#